data_AF-A0A3P6AZ49-F1
#
_entry.id   AF-A0A3P6AZ49-F1
#
_cell.length_a   1.000
_cell.length_b   1.000
_cell.length_c   1.000
_cell.angle_alpha   90.00
_cell.angle_beta   90.00
_cell.angle_gamma   90.00
#
_symmetry.space_group_name_H-M   'P 1'
#
loop_
_entity.id
_entity.type
_entity.pdbx_description
1 polymer ?
#
loop_
_entity_poly.entity_id
_entity_poly.type
_entity_poly.pdbx_seq_one_letter_code
_entity_poly.pdbx_strand_id
1 'polypeptide(L)'
;MHKDVKVADAIVNGEWWLSASRSRNFVITLLKQCLPSPDPIVQSSTDDTYFWKVGNDSPSNRFSTANTWIALHHARPSIFWHSHIWFKGRVPKHAFISWLVAWNRLATKDRLR
;
A
#
# COMPACT_ATOMS: atom_id res chain seq x y z
N MET A 1 -27.31 7.24 7.15
CA MET A 1 -26.96 8.22 8.19
C MET A 1 -25.45 8.42 8.12
N HIS A 2 -24.99 9.38 7.32
CA HIS A 2 -23.55 9.69 7.23
C HIS A 2 -23.21 10.42 8.52
N LYS A 3 -22.31 9.86 9.33
CA LYS A 3 -21.85 10.52 10.55
C LYS A 3 -20.72 11.43 10.09
N ASP A 4 -20.92 12.75 10.18
CA ASP A 4 -19.88 13.75 9.92
C ASP A 4 -18.85 13.68 11.05
N VAL A 5 -17.96 12.69 10.98
CA VAL A 5 -16.89 12.47 11.95
C VAL A 5 -15.73 13.39 11.60
N LYS A 6 -15.28 14.17 12.58
CA LYS A 6 -14.14 15.08 12.43
C LYS A 6 -12.86 14.46 12.98
N VAL A 7 -11.70 14.90 12.49
CA VAL A 7 -10.40 14.51 13.04
C VAL A 7 -10.29 14.92 14.52
N ALA A 8 -10.85 16.07 14.88
CA ALA A 8 -10.90 16.54 16.26
C ALA A 8 -11.65 15.59 17.21
N ASP A 9 -12.61 14.80 16.70
CA ASP A 9 -13.35 13.82 17.53
C ASP A 9 -12.47 12.66 18.02
N ALA A 10 -11.29 12.47 17.41
CA ALA A 10 -10.30 11.49 17.85
C ALA A 10 -9.43 11.99 19.03
N ILE A 11 -9.66 13.21 19.51
CA ILE A 11 -8.95 13.82 20.65
C ILE A 11 -9.85 13.75 21.88
N VAL A 12 -9.35 13.17 22.97
CA VAL A 12 -10.06 12.97 24.23
C VAL A 12 -9.20 13.52 25.37
N ASN A 13 -9.76 14.41 26.19
CA ASN A 13 -9.05 15.08 27.29
C ASN A 13 -7.76 15.80 26.86
N GLY A 14 -7.75 16.39 25.65
CA GLY A 14 -6.59 17.10 25.09
C GLY A 14 -5.51 16.19 24.49
N GLU A 15 -5.70 14.88 24.48
CA GLU A 15 -4.76 13.90 23.96
C GLU A 15 -5.39 13.05 22.85
N TRP A 16 -4.58 12.51 21.94
CA TRP A 16 -5.10 11.52 21.00
C TRP A 16 -5.66 10.31 21.76
N TRP A 17 -6.83 9.82 21.38
CA TRP A 17 -7.41 8.61 21.99
C TRP A 17 -6.43 7.42 21.97
N LEU A 18 -5.60 7.36 20.92
CA LEU A 18 -4.58 6.34 20.75
C LEU A 18 -3.52 6.41 21.86
N SER A 19 -3.21 7.59 22.41
CA SER A 19 -2.24 7.78 23.50
C SER A 19 -2.55 6.89 24.70
N ALA A 20 -3.83 6.71 25.04
CA ALA A 20 -4.27 5.85 26.15
C ALA A 20 -4.06 4.34 25.91
N SER A 21 -3.82 3.92 24.66
CA SER A 21 -3.63 2.50 24.32
C SER A 21 -2.36 1.94 24.96
N ARG A 22 -2.49 0.86 25.75
CA ARG A 22 -1.35 0.13 26.34
C ARG A 22 -0.85 -1.02 25.47
N SER A 23 -1.25 -1.06 24.20
CA SER A 23 -0.86 -2.13 23.28
C SER A 23 0.65 -2.15 23.06
N ARG A 24 1.23 -3.35 23.03
CA ARG A 24 2.63 -3.59 22.64
C ARG A 24 2.80 -3.78 21.13
N ASN A 25 1.73 -3.57 20.35
CA ASN A 25 1.80 -3.69 18.89
C ASN A 25 2.65 -2.56 18.31
N PHE A 26 3.67 -2.92 17.54
CA PHE A 26 4.61 -1.98 16.94
C PHE A 26 3.91 -0.92 16.06
N VAL A 27 2.87 -1.29 15.31
CA VAL A 27 2.12 -0.36 14.46
C VAL A 27 1.43 0.70 15.31
N ILE A 28 0.83 0.33 16.43
CA ILE A 28 0.20 1.29 17.35
C ILE A 28 1.25 2.25 17.94
N THR A 29 2.41 1.73 18.33
CA THR A 29 3.52 2.55 18.83
C THR A 29 4.02 3.53 17.76
N LEU A 30 4.19 3.07 16.52
CA LEU A 30 4.62 3.92 15.40
C LEU A 30 3.59 5.02 15.13
N LEU A 31 2.30 4.68 15.09
CA LEU A 31 1.24 5.66 14.89
C LEU A 31 1.25 6.74 15.96
N LYS A 32 1.45 6.39 17.24
CA LYS A 32 1.60 7.37 18.33
C LYS A 32 2.75 8.34 18.08
N GLN A 33 3.86 7.87 17.53
CA GLN A 33 5.04 8.70 17.25
C GLN A 33 4.84 9.62 16.04
N CYS A 34 3.97 9.25 15.10
CA CYS A 34 3.70 10.04 13.90
C CYS A 34 2.57 11.07 14.07
N LEU A 35 1.79 11.01 15.15
CA LEU A 35 0.69 11.95 15.38
C LEU A 35 1.22 13.32 15.81
N PRO A 36 0.70 14.43 15.25
CA PRO A 36 1.11 15.79 15.62
C PRO A 36 0.52 16.19 16.98
N SER A 37 0.93 17.35 17.51
CA SER A 37 0.28 17.92 18.70
C SER A 37 -1.23 18.14 18.45
N PRO A 38 -2.11 17.76 19.40
CA PRO A 38 -3.56 17.99 19.31
C PRO A 38 -3.98 19.46 19.32
N ASP A 39 -3.22 20.34 20.01
CA ASP A 39 -3.60 21.74 20.26
C ASP A 39 -4.04 22.54 19.02
N PRO A 40 -3.26 22.56 17.90
CA PRO A 40 -3.67 23.30 16.71
C PRO A 40 -4.92 22.75 16.03
N ILE A 41 -5.22 21.45 16.21
CA ILE A 41 -6.39 20.80 15.59
C ILE A 41 -7.65 21.19 16.35
N VAL A 42 -7.61 21.19 17.68
CA VAL A 42 -8.76 21.57 18.53
C VAL A 42 -9.10 23.05 18.39
N GLN A 43 -8.09 23.89 18.15
CA GLN A 43 -8.27 25.34 17.96
C GLN A 43 -8.64 25.73 16.53
N SER A 44 -8.59 24.79 15.58
CA SER A 44 -8.93 25.06 14.18
C SER A 44 -10.44 25.23 14.01
N SER A 45 -10.86 26.30 13.33
CA SER A 45 -12.22 26.49 12.82
C SER A 45 -12.40 26.02 11.38
N THR A 46 -11.35 25.46 10.77
CA THR A 46 -11.36 24.99 9.37
C THR A 46 -11.95 23.60 9.30
N ASP A 47 -12.82 23.36 8.31
CA ASP A 47 -13.38 22.04 8.04
C ASP A 47 -12.31 21.05 7.56
N ASP A 48 -12.52 19.77 7.85
CA ASP A 48 -11.63 18.70 7.43
C ASP A 48 -11.62 18.56 5.91
N THR A 49 -10.42 18.45 5.34
CA THR A 49 -10.22 18.19 3.91
C THR A 49 -9.33 16.96 3.75
N TYR A 50 -9.63 16.15 2.74
CA TYR A 50 -8.83 14.98 2.41
C TYR A 50 -8.07 15.19 1.11
N PHE A 51 -6.82 14.72 1.11
CA PHE A 51 -5.97 14.70 -0.07
C PHE A 51 -5.42 13.30 -0.29
N TRP A 52 -5.31 12.93 -1.55
CA TRP A 52 -4.66 11.71 -1.99
C TRP A 52 -3.18 11.99 -2.29
N LYS A 53 -2.28 11.22 -1.69
CA LYS A 53 -0.84 11.33 -1.94
C LYS A 53 -0.30 9.97 -2.37
N VAL A 54 0.37 9.94 -3.53
CA VAL A 54 0.96 8.73 -4.08
C VAL A 54 2.48 8.86 -4.01
N GLY A 55 3.15 8.01 -3.23
CA GLY A 55 4.60 8.06 -3.07
C GLY A 55 5.10 9.43 -2.58
N ASN A 56 6.05 10.01 -3.31
CA ASN A 56 6.63 11.32 -3.01
C ASN A 56 5.97 12.48 -3.76
N ASP A 57 4.88 12.23 -4.50
CA ASP A 57 4.19 13.29 -5.23
C ASP A 57 3.50 14.28 -4.28
N SER A 58 3.20 15.48 -4.78
CA SER A 58 2.40 16.44 -4.04
C SER A 58 0.99 15.90 -3.77
N PRO A 59 0.40 16.14 -2.59
CA PRO A 59 -0.98 15.77 -2.31
C PRO A 59 -1.94 16.38 -3.32
N SER A 60 -2.91 15.60 -3.79
CA SER A 60 -3.91 16.00 -4.77
C SER A 60 -5.31 15.70 -4.26
N ASN A 61 -6.29 16.53 -4.61
CA ASN A 61 -7.70 16.24 -4.34
C ASN A 61 -8.29 15.19 -5.31
N ARG A 62 -7.51 14.70 -6.29
CA ARG A 62 -7.96 13.72 -7.28
C ARG A 62 -7.40 12.34 -6.95
N PHE A 63 -8.32 11.38 -6.84
CA PHE A 63 -7.96 9.97 -6.78
C PHE A 63 -7.71 9.42 -8.18
N SER A 64 -6.63 8.65 -8.34
CA SER A 64 -6.34 7.90 -9.57
C SER A 64 -6.09 6.45 -9.22
N THR A 65 -7.00 5.56 -9.64
CA THR A 65 -6.84 4.11 -9.45
C THR A 65 -5.54 3.61 -10.08
N ALA A 66 -5.16 4.12 -11.24
CA ALA A 66 -3.94 3.72 -11.95
C ALA A 66 -2.67 4.08 -11.16
N ASN A 67 -2.58 5.32 -10.67
CA ASN A 67 -1.41 5.77 -9.90
C ASN A 67 -1.32 5.03 -8.56
N THR A 68 -2.46 4.86 -7.89
CA THR A 68 -2.55 4.06 -6.66
C THR A 68 -2.11 2.62 -6.89
N TRP A 69 -2.55 2.00 -7.98
CA TRP A 69 -2.16 0.63 -8.32
C TRP A 69 -0.65 0.49 -8.51
N ILE A 70 -0.04 1.40 -9.27
CA ILE A 70 1.40 1.41 -9.54
C ILE A 70 2.20 1.61 -8.24
N ALA A 71 1.76 2.49 -7.35
CA ALA A 71 2.44 2.72 -6.07
C ALA A 71 2.30 1.56 -5.09
N LEU A 72 1.16 0.86 -5.09
CA LEU A 72 1.01 -0.36 -4.27
C LEU A 72 1.78 -1.55 -4.85
N HIS A 73 1.94 -1.58 -6.17
CA HIS A 73 2.59 -2.68 -6.91
C HIS A 73 3.79 -2.17 -7.67
N HIS A 74 4.87 -1.88 -6.94
CA HIS A 74 6.14 -1.49 -7.56
C HIS A 74 6.52 -2.50 -8.64
N ALA A 75 6.83 -1.99 -9.84
CA ALA A 75 7.25 -2.82 -10.95
C ALA A 75 8.45 -3.65 -10.52
N ARG A 76 8.31 -4.99 -10.61
CA ARG A 76 9.44 -5.88 -10.37
C ARG A 76 10.49 -5.64 -11.45
N PRO A 77 11.78 -5.78 -11.11
CA PRO A 77 12.83 -5.71 -12.13
C PRO A 77 12.51 -6.69 -13.26
N SER A 78 12.68 -6.23 -14.49
CA SER A 78 12.47 -7.07 -15.67
C SER A 78 13.45 -8.24 -15.63
N ILE A 79 12.92 -9.45 -15.65
CA ILE A 79 13.70 -10.69 -15.72
C ILE A 79 14.07 -10.98 -17.17
N PHE A 80 15.33 -11.36 -17.41
CA PHE A 80 15.90 -11.52 -18.76
C PHE A 80 15.10 -12.45 -19.69
N TRP A 81 14.44 -13.46 -19.12
CA TRP A 81 13.66 -14.43 -19.90
C TRP A 81 12.24 -13.93 -20.23
N HIS A 82 11.75 -12.84 -19.63
CA HIS A 82 10.36 -12.39 -19.83
C HIS A 82 10.04 -12.12 -21.30
N SER A 83 10.94 -11.44 -22.02
CA SER A 83 10.79 -11.16 -23.45
C SER A 83 10.79 -12.43 -24.31
N HIS A 84 11.58 -13.43 -23.94
CA HIS A 84 11.68 -14.70 -24.65
C HIS A 84 10.43 -15.57 -24.48
N ILE A 85 9.72 -15.41 -23.36
CA ILE A 85 8.53 -16.20 -23.04
C ILE A 85 7.24 -15.50 -23.48
N TRP A 86 7.16 -14.18 -23.29
CA TRP A 86 5.94 -13.39 -23.48
C TRP A 86 5.95 -12.53 -24.75
N PHE A 87 6.58 -13.00 -25.84
CA PHE A 87 6.61 -12.29 -27.13
C PHE A 87 5.26 -12.33 -27.88
N LYS A 88 5.11 -11.46 -28.89
CA LYS A 88 3.94 -11.41 -29.77
C LYS A 88 3.97 -12.59 -30.74
N GLY A 89 2.88 -13.35 -30.84
CA GLY A 89 2.80 -14.56 -31.68
C GLY A 89 3.26 -15.84 -31.00
N ARG A 90 3.57 -15.81 -29.69
CA ARG A 90 3.84 -17.01 -28.90
C ARG A 90 2.65 -17.97 -28.90
N VAL A 91 2.93 -19.27 -28.83
CA VAL A 91 1.92 -20.28 -28.55
C VAL A 91 1.70 -20.33 -27.02
N PRO A 92 0.48 -20.04 -26.51
CA PRO A 92 0.23 -19.92 -25.07
C PRO A 92 0.68 -21.14 -24.24
N LYS A 93 0.47 -22.35 -24.77
CA LYS A 93 0.89 -23.62 -24.12
C LYS A 93 2.41 -23.67 -23.90
N HIS A 94 3.20 -23.33 -24.92
CA HIS A 94 4.66 -23.36 -24.82
C HIS A 94 5.17 -22.25 -23.90
N ALA A 95 4.64 -21.04 -24.02
CA ALA A 95 4.99 -19.93 -23.16
C ALA A 95 4.73 -20.25 -21.67
N PHE A 96 3.61 -20.89 -21.35
CA PHE A 96 3.30 -21.31 -20.00
C PHE A 96 4.28 -22.36 -19.46
N ILE A 97 4.62 -23.38 -20.25
CA ILE A 97 5.60 -24.41 -19.85
C ILE A 97 6.98 -23.78 -19.67
N SER A 98 7.45 -22.98 -20.62
CA SER A 98 8.73 -22.25 -20.52
C SER A 98 8.77 -21.34 -19.30
N TRP A 99 7.66 -20.67 -18.97
CA TRP A 99 7.53 -19.87 -17.76
C TRP A 99 7.72 -20.72 -16.49
N LEU A 100 7.08 -21.89 -16.42
CA LEU A 100 7.28 -22.82 -15.29
C LEU A 100 8.72 -23.34 -15.21
N VAL A 101 9.37 -23.64 -16.34
CA VAL A 101 10.80 -24.02 -16.42
C VAL A 101 11.67 -22.89 -15.88
N ALA A 102 11.47 -21.66 -16.37
CA ALA A 102 12.27 -20.50 -15.97
C ALA A 102 12.14 -20.17 -14.47
N TRP A 103 11.02 -20.57 -13.85
CA TRP A 103 10.78 -20.48 -12.40
C TRP A 103 11.24 -21.72 -11.61
N ASN A 104 11.81 -22.75 -12.25
CA ASN A 104 12.11 -24.05 -11.65
C ASN A 104 10.91 -24.67 -10.91
N ARG A 105 9.69 -24.44 -11.44
CA ARG A 105 8.42 -24.89 -10.86
C ARG A 105 7.89 -26.18 -11.48
N LEU A 106 8.59 -26.75 -12.45
CA LEU A 106 8.34 -28.12 -12.88
C LEU A 106 9.09 -29.05 -11.94
N ALA A 107 8.39 -30.06 -11.42
CA ALA A 107 9.04 -31.16 -10.74
C ALA A 107 9.86 -31.95 -11.77
N THR A 108 11.13 -31.60 -11.94
CA THR A 108 12.07 -32.43 -12.67
C THR A 108 12.23 -33.73 -11.89
N LYS A 109 12.29 -34.86 -12.61
CA LYS A 109 12.37 -36.22 -12.05
C LYS A 109 13.57 -36.43 -11.10
N ASP A 110 14.51 -35.49 -11.07
CA ASP A 110 15.64 -35.40 -10.12
C ASP A 110 15.21 -35.19 -8.65
N ARG A 111 13.95 -34.81 -8.40
CA ARG A 111 13.35 -34.66 -7.06
C ARG A 111 12.49 -35.85 -6.62
N LEU A 112 12.34 -36.86 -7.48
CA LEU A 112 11.68 -38.12 -7.15
C LEU A 112 12.78 -39.12 -6.81
N ARG A 113 12.96 -39.35 -5.50
CA ARG A 113 13.85 -40.38 -4.96
C ARG A 113 13.28 -41.77 -5.22
#